data_AF-A0A3B8Y657-F1
#
_entry.id   AF-A0A3B8Y657-F1
#
_cell.length_a   1.000
_cell.length_b   1.000
_cell.length_c   1.000
_cell.angle_alpha   90.00
_cell.angle_beta   90.00
_cell.angle_gamma   90.00
#
_symmetry.space_group_name_H-M   'P 1'
#
loop_
_entity.id
_entity.type
_entity.pdbx_description
1 polymer ?
#
loop_
_entity_poly.entity_id
_entity_poly.type
_entity_poly.pdbx_seq_one_letter_code
_entity_poly.pdbx_strand_id
1 'polypeptide(L)' 'TGQNFRDTVLALGGSIHPMEIFKSFRGREPKTEPLLRHSGLLETA' A
#
# COMPACT_ATOMS: atom_id res chain seq x y z
N THR A 1 8.81 5.93 3.91
CA THR A 1 10.25 5.63 4.11
C THR A 1 10.43 4.14 4.34
N GLY A 2 11.65 3.61 4.19
CA GLY A 2 11.92 2.17 4.33
C GLY A 2 11.68 1.63 5.74
N GLN A 3 11.99 2.41 6.78
CA GLN A 3 11.75 2.02 8.17
C GLN A 3 10.27 1.71 8.45
N ASN A 4 9.36 2.58 8.03
CA ASN A 4 7.93 2.33 8.20
C ASN A 4 7.46 1.06 7.47
N PHE A 5 8.04 0.74 6.31
CA PHE A 5 7.68 -0.48 5.58
C PHE A 5 8.15 -1.73 6.31
N ARG A 6 9.37 -1.70 6.86
CA ARG A 6 9.91 -2.76 7.72
C ARG A 6 9.01 -2.98 8.93
N ASP A 7 8.67 -1.91 9.65
CA ASP A 7 7.98 -2.01 10.94
C ASP A 7 6.47 -2.30 10.80
N THR A 8 5.92 -2.25 9.57
CA THR A 8 4.52 -2.60 9.28
C THR A 8 4.43 -3.84 8.40
N VAL A 9 4.54 -3.66 7.08
CA VAL A 9 4.29 -4.69 6.06
C VAL A 9 5.14 -5.94 6.26
N LEU A 10 6.39 -5.80 6.70
CA LEU A 10 7.30 -6.94 6.87
C LEU A 10 7.28 -7.53 8.30
N ALA A 11 7.05 -6.72 9.33
CA ALA A 11 7.17 -7.15 10.73
C ALA A 11 5.89 -7.75 11.33
N LEU A 12 4.71 -7.33 10.88
CA LEU A 12 3.44 -7.69 11.56
C LEU A 12 2.90 -9.08 11.19
N GLY A 13 3.40 -9.69 10.11
CA GLY A 13 3.03 -11.07 9.73
C GLY A 13 1.51 -11.24 9.54
N GLY A 14 0.98 -12.40 9.93
CA GLY A 14 -0.43 -12.76 9.78
C GLY A 14 -1.33 -12.49 11.00
N SER A 15 -0.83 -11.81 12.04
CA SER A 15 -1.60 -11.54 13.26
C SER A 15 -2.58 -10.37 13.12
N ILE A 16 -2.38 -9.52 12.10
CA ILE A 16 -3.21 -8.36 11.79
C ILE A 16 -3.75 -8.50 10.37
N HIS A 17 -5.01 -8.11 10.17
CA HIS A 17 -5.62 -8.15 8.84
C HIS A 17 -4.81 -7.27 7.85
N PRO A 18 -4.47 -7.78 6.65
CA PRO A 18 -3.59 -7.07 5.71
C PRO A 18 -4.04 -5.64 5.35
N MET A 19 -5.35 -5.39 5.31
CA MET A 19 -5.89 -4.06 5.05
C MET A 19 -5.51 -3.04 6.14
N GLU A 20 -5.50 -3.46 7.41
CA GLU A 20 -5.09 -2.59 8.52
C GLU A 20 -3.59 -2.27 8.44
N ILE A 21 -2.76 -3.29 8.15
CA ILE A 21 -1.31 -3.11 7.93
C ILE A 21 -1.07 -2.09 6.80
N PHE A 22 -1.78 -2.23 5.68
CA PHE A 22 -1.65 -1.31 4.55
C PHE A 22 -2.05 0.11 4.92
N LYS A 23 -3.19 0.30 5.62
CA LYS A 23 -3.63 1.62 6.07
C LYS A 23 -2.63 2.26 7.03
N SER A 24 -2.09 1.51 8.00
CA SER A 24 -1.05 1.99 8.91
C SER A 24 0.22 2.42 8.17
N PHE A 25 0.64 1.68 7.14
CA PHE A 25 1.81 2.03 6.34
C PHE A 25 1.58 3.24 5.41
N ARG A 26 0.43 3.28 4.73
CA ARG A 26 0.14 4.24 3.65
C ARG A 26 -0.64 5.48 4.10
N GLY A 27 -1.21 5.46 5.31
CA GLY A 27 -2.07 6.50 5.86
C GLY A 27 -3.46 6.59 5.23
N ARG A 28 -3.82 5.64 4.34
CA ARG A 28 -5.09 5.60 3.62
C ARG A 28 -5.35 4.21 3.05
N GLU A 29 -6.58 4.00 2.60
CA GLU A 29 -6.94 2.82 1.82
C GLU A 29 -6.23 2.78 0.44
N PRO A 30 -6.05 1.57 -0.13
CA PRO A 30 -5.45 1.43 -1.44
C PRO A 30 -6.30 2.14 -2.51
N LYS A 31 -5.62 2.62 -3.55
CA LYS A 31 -6.24 3.18 -4.75
C LYS A 31 -5.65 2.45 -5.93
N THR A 32 -6.45 2.16 -6.95
CA THR A 32 -6.00 1.49 -8.19
C THR A 32 -5.19 2.44 -9.08
N GLU A 33 -5.42 3.75 -8.94
CA GLU A 33 -4.77 4.83 -9.68
C GLU A 33 -3.24 4.65 -9.87
N PRO A 34 -2.42 4.40 -8.83
CA PRO A 34 -0.98 4.24 -9.02
C PRO A 34 -0.62 2.99 -9.85
N LEU A 35 -1.41 1.91 -9.76
CA LEU A 35 -1.21 0.71 -10.58
C LEU A 35 -1.47 1.03 -12.05
N LEU A 36 -2.60 1.68 -12.35
CA LEU A 36 -2.97 2.05 -13.72
C LEU A 36 -1.92 2.96 -14.35
N ARG A 37 -1.49 4.00 -13.61
CA ARG A 37 -0.47 4.93 -14.08
C ARG A 37 0.86 4.24 -14.41
N HIS A 38 1.35 3.36 -13.54
CA HIS A 38 2.62 2.64 -13.80
C HIS A 38 2.49 1.55 -14.87
N SER A 39 1.27 1.09 -15.15
CA SER A 39 0.99 0.13 -16.21
C SER A 39 0.71 0.78 -17.57
N GLY A 40 0.68 2.12 -17.64
CA GLY A 40 0.27 2.85 -18.85
C GLY A 40 -1.21 2.67 -19.20
N LEU A 41 -2.05 2.29 -18.22
CA LEU A 41 -3.49 2.02 -18.38
C LEU A 41 -4.36 3.15 -17.83
N LEU A 42 -3.75 4.26 -17.42
CA LEU A 42 -4.48 5.41 -16.95
C LEU A 42 -4.81 6.31 -18.14
N GLU A 43 -6.10 6.50 -18.41
CA GLU A 43 -6.53 7.44 -19.44
C GLU A 43 -6.08 8.85 -19.05
N THR A 44 -5.28 9.47 -19.91
CA THR A 44 -5.07 10.91 -19.90
C THR A 44 -6.31 11.56 -20.47
N ALA A 45 -7.13 12.15 -19.59
CA ALA A 45 -8.17 13.08 -20.01
C ALA A 45 -7.57 14.32 -20.67
#